data_AF-D8QV19-F1
#
_entry.id   AF-D8QV19-F1
#
_cell.length_a   1.000
_cell.length_b   1.000
_cell.length_c   1.000
_cell.angle_alpha   90.00
_cell.angle_beta   90.00
_cell.angle_gamma   90.00
#
_symmetry.space_group_name_H-M   'P 1'
#
loop_
_entity.id
_entity.type
_entity.pdbx_description
1 polymer ?
#
loop_
_entity_poly.entity_id
_entity_poly.type
_entity_poly.pdbx_seq_one_letter_code
_entity_poly.pdbx_strand_id
1 'polypeptide(L)'
;ISFYLQDLFFPTPGVNVTTAIVLPGTNNATMFGMVAIIDDKLTEGPSIDSKLVGRAKGILAFDSISNISLLASITLELEGRDGNINLLGQNRALDPQREISIVGGSGEFRFVQGFATLRTHSLE
;
A
#
# COMPACT_ATOMS: atom_id res chain seq x y z
N ILE A 1 8.54 -13.21 2.38
CA ILE A 1 7.15 -13.28 1.88
C ILE A 1 7.06 -12.29 0.74
N SER A 2 6.53 -12.69 -0.43
CA SER A 2 6.42 -11.83 -1.60
C SER A 2 5.02 -11.96 -2.19
N PHE A 3 4.44 -10.85 -2.60
CA PHE A 3 3.09 -10.73 -3.17
C PHE A 3 3.00 -9.41 -3.94
N TYR A 4 1.90 -9.21 -4.66
CA TYR A 4 1.58 -8.00 -5.40
C TYR A 4 0.45 -7.26 -4.67
N LEU A 5 0.61 -5.95 -4.46
CA LEU A 5 -0.44 -5.09 -3.91
C LEU A 5 -1.20 -4.43 -5.06
N GLN A 6 -2.53 -4.51 -5.04
CA GLN A 6 -3.42 -3.99 -6.07
C GLN A 6 -4.12 -2.73 -5.55
N ASP A 7 -3.52 -1.56 -5.82
CA ASP A 7 -4.11 -0.26 -5.46
C ASP A 7 -4.98 0.25 -6.62
N LEU A 8 -6.29 0.39 -6.37
CA LEU A 8 -7.27 0.82 -7.36
C LEU A 8 -7.84 2.17 -6.98
N PHE A 9 -7.10 3.21 -7.36
CA PHE A 9 -7.44 4.61 -7.13
C PHE A 9 -8.61 5.09 -8.00
N PHE A 10 -8.71 4.56 -9.21
CA PHE A 10 -9.74 4.91 -10.18
C PHE A 10 -10.65 3.71 -10.49
N PRO A 11 -11.91 3.96 -10.88
CA PRO A 11 -12.82 2.88 -11.26
C PRO A 11 -12.29 2.09 -12.46
N THR A 12 -12.05 0.80 -12.27
CA THR A 12 -11.76 -0.14 -13.35
C THR A 12 -13.06 -0.90 -13.71
N PRO A 13 -13.40 -1.09 -14.99
CA PRO A 13 -14.61 -1.82 -15.38
C PRO A 13 -14.68 -3.21 -14.74
N GLY A 14 -15.75 -3.48 -13.99
CA GLY A 14 -15.97 -4.78 -13.35
C GLY A 14 -15.23 -5.00 -12.02
N VAL A 15 -14.47 -4.01 -11.53
CA VAL A 15 -13.74 -4.10 -10.25
C VAL A 15 -14.09 -2.91 -9.36
N ASN A 16 -14.44 -3.19 -8.11
CA ASN A 16 -14.68 -2.12 -7.13
C ASN A 16 -13.36 -1.41 -6.78
N VAL A 17 -13.43 -0.08 -6.67
CA VAL A 17 -12.32 0.71 -6.12
C VAL A 17 -11.98 0.25 -4.70
N THR A 18 -10.69 0.16 -4.42
CA THR A 18 -10.16 -0.21 -3.10
C THR A 18 -9.64 0.99 -2.32
N THR A 19 -9.58 2.15 -3.00
CA THR A 19 -9.02 3.39 -2.45
C THR A 19 -10.05 4.51 -2.47
N ALA A 20 -10.15 5.23 -1.35
CA ALA A 20 -11.05 6.36 -1.18
C ALA A 20 -10.29 7.61 -0.74
N ILE A 21 -10.41 8.70 -1.49
CA ILE A 21 -9.84 10.01 -1.11
C ILE A 21 -10.66 10.59 0.03
N VAL A 22 -10.02 10.80 1.18
CA VAL A 22 -10.63 11.41 2.37
C VAL A 22 -10.39 12.91 2.40
N LEU A 23 -9.20 13.35 1.99
CA LEU A 23 -8.85 14.76 1.86
C LEU A 23 -8.22 15.00 0.49
N PRO A 24 -8.72 15.96 -0.30
CA PRO A 24 -8.10 16.33 -1.56
C PRO A 24 -6.80 17.10 -1.30
N GLY A 25 -5.81 16.90 -2.17
CA GLY A 25 -4.55 17.63 -2.14
C GLY A 25 -4.52 18.84 -3.07
N THR A 26 -3.35 19.44 -3.23
CA THR A 26 -3.12 20.50 -4.21
C THR A 26 -3.37 20.02 -5.63
N ASN A 27 -3.92 20.88 -6.48
CA ASN A 27 -4.12 20.60 -7.90
C ASN A 27 -2.82 20.78 -8.72
N ASN A 28 -1.82 19.95 -8.44
CA ASN A 28 -0.55 19.90 -9.18
C ASN A 28 -0.02 18.45 -9.22
N ALA A 29 1.11 18.24 -9.90
CA ALA A 29 1.69 16.91 -10.10
C ALA A 29 2.06 16.15 -8.81
N THR A 30 2.27 16.84 -7.69
CA THR A 30 2.64 16.20 -6.41
C THR A 30 1.44 15.78 -5.59
N MET A 31 0.27 16.36 -5.87
CA MET A 31 -0.96 16.12 -5.11
C MET A 31 -0.77 16.32 -3.59
N PHE A 32 0.17 17.18 -3.19
CA PHE A 32 0.56 17.40 -1.79
C PHE A 32 -0.67 17.64 -0.90
N GLY A 33 -0.69 16.94 0.24
CA GLY A 33 -1.78 17.01 1.21
C GLY A 33 -2.98 16.12 0.90
N MET A 34 -3.00 15.40 -0.23
CA MET A 34 -4.03 14.39 -0.47
C MET A 34 -3.88 13.25 0.53
N VAL A 35 -4.98 12.83 1.13
CA VAL A 35 -5.05 11.68 2.05
C VAL A 35 -6.09 10.70 1.53
N ALA A 36 -5.70 9.43 1.43
CA ALA A 36 -6.55 8.34 1.00
C ALA A 36 -6.55 7.19 2.02
N ILE A 37 -7.67 6.49 2.12
CA ILE A 37 -7.83 5.22 2.83
C ILE A 37 -7.81 4.09 1.80
N ILE A 38 -7.13 2.99 2.11
CA ILE A 38 -7.02 1.81 1.24
C ILE A 38 -7.55 0.54 1.94
N ASP A 39 -8.17 -0.36 1.17
CA ASP A 39 -8.42 -1.78 1.47
C ASP A 39 -8.05 -2.62 0.23
N ASP A 40 -6.75 -2.71 -0.03
CA ASP A 40 -6.19 -3.27 -1.26
C ASP A 40 -6.01 -4.79 -1.16
N LYS A 41 -6.15 -5.45 -2.32
CA LYS A 41 -5.87 -6.89 -2.42
C LYS A 41 -4.35 -7.13 -2.43
N LEU A 42 -3.92 -8.18 -1.74
CA LEU A 42 -2.61 -8.79 -1.93
C LEU A 42 -2.78 -10.06 -2.75
N THR A 43 -2.11 -10.17 -3.89
CA THR A 43 -2.23 -11.31 -4.82
C THR A 43 -0.90 -12.04 -5.01
N GLU A 44 -0.95 -13.33 -5.33
CA GLU A 44 0.24 -14.15 -5.58
C GLU A 44 0.96 -13.77 -6.88
N GLY A 45 0.20 -13.30 -7.88
CA GLY A 45 0.69 -12.82 -9.16
C GLY A 45 0.27 -11.38 -9.46
N PRO A 46 0.81 -10.77 -10.52
CA PRO A 46 0.56 -9.37 -10.86
C PRO A 46 -0.86 -9.10 -11.36
N SER A 47 -1.55 -10.11 -11.91
CA SER A 47 -2.95 -9.98 -12.32
C SER A 47 -3.87 -9.86 -11.10
N ILE A 48 -4.87 -8.98 -11.17
CA ILE A 48 -5.89 -8.80 -10.14
C ILE A 48 -6.75 -10.04 -9.90
N ASP A 49 -6.84 -10.92 -10.90
CA ASP A 49 -7.56 -12.20 -10.83
C ASP A 49 -6.69 -13.33 -10.27
N SER A 50 -5.42 -13.06 -9.98
CA SER A 50 -4.54 -14.03 -9.32
C SER A 50 -5.07 -14.36 -7.93
N LYS A 51 -4.63 -15.51 -7.40
CA LYS A 51 -5.00 -15.96 -6.05
C LYS A 51 -4.79 -14.86 -5.02
N LEU A 52 -5.85 -14.56 -4.25
CA LEU A 52 -5.80 -13.67 -3.09
C LEU A 52 -4.94 -14.33 -2.01
N VAL A 53 -4.02 -13.55 -1.42
CA VAL A 53 -3.13 -14.01 -0.35
C VAL A 53 -3.18 -13.08 0.87
N GLY A 54 -4.00 -12.04 0.82
CA GLY A 54 -4.17 -11.11 1.94
C GLY A 54 -4.80 -9.79 1.54
N ARG A 55 -4.77 -8.85 2.50
CA ARG A 55 -5.28 -7.48 2.37
C ARG A 55 -4.26 -6.49 2.93
N ALA A 56 -4.13 -5.34 2.29
CA ALA A 56 -3.39 -4.19 2.78
C ALA A 56 -4.37 -3.06 3.08
N LYS A 57 -4.49 -2.70 4.36
CA LYS A 57 -5.43 -1.67 4.82
C LYS A 57 -4.68 -0.53 5.48
N GLY A 58 -5.08 0.70 5.23
CA GLY A 58 -4.36 1.81 5.86
C GLY A 58 -4.63 3.17 5.27
N ILE A 59 -3.69 4.07 5.52
CA ILE A 59 -3.69 5.45 5.04
C ILE A 59 -2.46 5.67 4.18
N LEU A 60 -2.68 6.37 3.06
CA LEU A 60 -1.65 6.96 2.22
C LEU A 60 -1.82 8.47 2.23
N ALA A 61 -0.76 9.22 2.50
CA ALA A 61 -0.78 10.67 2.47
C ALA A 61 0.33 11.19 1.54
N PHE A 62 -0.01 12.04 0.58
CA PHE A 62 0.96 12.68 -0.30
C PHE A 62 1.74 13.75 0.47
N ASP A 63 2.99 13.43 0.83
CA ASP A 63 3.74 14.13 1.88
C ASP A 63 4.87 15.05 1.37
N SER A 64 5.02 15.16 0.05
CA SER A 64 6.12 15.91 -0.57
C SER A 64 5.62 16.99 -1.52
N ILE A 65 6.21 18.19 -1.40
CA ILE A 65 5.93 19.35 -2.27
C ILE A 65 6.73 19.33 -3.57
N SER A 66 7.73 18.45 -3.71
CA SER A 66 8.69 18.44 -4.81
C SER A 66 8.71 17.17 -5.65
N ASN A 67 8.10 16.09 -5.17
CA ASN A 67 8.06 14.79 -5.85
C ASN A 67 6.84 13.98 -5.39
N ILE A 68 6.48 12.94 -6.13
CA ILE A 68 5.43 11.99 -5.74
C ILE A 68 6.00 11.08 -4.64
N SER A 69 5.58 11.34 -3.41
CA SER A 69 5.93 10.57 -2.21
C SER A 69 4.70 10.41 -1.35
N LEU A 70 4.55 9.21 -0.79
CA LEU A 70 3.45 8.82 0.05
C LEU A 70 3.99 8.47 1.44
N LEU A 71 3.56 9.17 2.48
CA LEU A 71 3.63 8.63 3.83
C LEU A 71 2.59 7.51 3.96
N ALA A 72 3.06 6.28 4.14
CA ALA A 72 2.24 5.09 4.22
C ALA A 72 2.16 4.57 5.66
N SER A 73 0.95 4.33 6.14
CA SER A 73 0.67 3.63 7.40
C SER A 73 -0.29 2.48 7.08
N ILE A 74 0.25 1.27 6.94
CA ILE A 74 -0.44 0.11 6.35
C ILE A 74 -0.38 -1.09 7.30
N THR A 75 -1.50 -1.77 7.47
CA THR A 75 -1.62 -3.08 8.11
C THR A 75 -1.78 -4.15 7.02
N LEU A 76 -0.93 -5.17 7.07
CA LEU A 76 -1.02 -6.34 6.19
C LEU A 76 -1.64 -7.50 6.96
N GLU A 77 -2.72 -8.06 6.40
CA GLU A 77 -3.37 -9.29 6.87
C GLU A 77 -3.16 -10.36 5.80
N LEU A 78 -2.55 -11.50 6.15
CA LEU A 78 -2.28 -12.58 5.18
C LEU A 78 -3.30 -13.70 5.34
N GLU A 79 -3.79 -14.25 4.22
CA GLU A 79 -4.73 -15.37 4.24
C GLU A 79 -4.12 -16.60 4.92
N GLY A 80 -4.91 -17.23 5.79
CA GLY A 80 -4.51 -18.45 6.52
C GLY A 80 -3.43 -18.21 7.59
N ARG A 81 -3.15 -16.95 7.95
CA ARG A 81 -2.20 -16.59 9.01
C ARG A 81 -2.94 -15.83 10.10
N ASP A 82 -2.62 -16.11 11.37
CA ASP A 82 -3.17 -15.35 12.48
C ASP A 82 -2.34 -14.09 12.77
N GLY A 83 -3.01 -12.94 12.85
CA GLY A 83 -2.38 -11.63 13.12
C GLY A 83 -2.08 -10.79 11.89
N ASN A 84 -1.22 -9.78 12.08
CA ASN A 84 -0.90 -8.79 11.05
C ASN A 84 0.54 -8.26 11.16
N ILE A 85 0.99 -7.61 10.08
CA ILE A 85 2.26 -6.88 10.00
C ILE A 85 1.95 -5.41 9.77
N ASN A 86 2.55 -4.52 10.55
CA ASN A 86 2.35 -3.07 10.46
C ASN A 86 3.55 -2.41 9.78
N LEU A 87 3.28 -1.64 8.74
CA LEU A 87 4.24 -0.88 7.97
C LEU A 87 4.03 0.62 8.21
N LEU A 88 5.13 1.35 8.42
CA LEU A 88 5.11 2.80 8.50
C LEU A 88 6.37 3.37 7.85
N GLY A 89 6.18 4.34 6.94
CA GLY A 89 7.31 5.07 6.37
C GLY A 89 6.97 5.77 5.06
N GLN A 90 7.98 6.45 4.50
CA GLN A 90 7.86 7.14 3.23
C GLN A 90 8.01 6.16 2.07
N ASN A 91 7.14 6.29 1.08
CA ASN A 91 7.12 5.51 -0.15
C ASN A 91 7.21 6.46 -1.34
N ARG A 92 8.43 6.67 -1.84
CA ARG A 92 8.71 7.45 -3.05
C ARG A 92 8.34 6.63 -4.28
N ALA A 93 7.05 6.58 -4.63
CA ALA A 93 6.47 5.57 -5.52
C ALA A 93 7.16 5.41 -6.90
N LEU A 94 7.91 6.41 -7.36
CA LEU A 94 8.65 6.39 -8.64
C LEU A 94 10.09 5.85 -8.53
N ASP A 95 10.63 5.69 -7.32
CA ASP A 95 11.96 5.11 -7.12
C ASP A 95 11.94 3.60 -7.45
N PRO A 96 12.98 3.05 -8.11
CA PRO A 96 12.99 1.68 -8.63
C PRO A 96 12.94 0.61 -7.54
N GLN A 97 13.46 0.92 -6.35
CA GLN A 97 13.41 0.06 -5.18
C GLN A 97 13.28 0.93 -3.93
N ARG A 98 12.37 0.54 -3.05
CA ARG A 98 12.02 1.32 -1.85
C ARG A 98 11.96 0.39 -0.66
N GLU A 99 12.26 0.90 0.52
CA GLU A 99 12.12 0.17 1.77
C GLU A 99 11.14 0.90 2.67
N ILE A 100 10.24 0.14 3.28
CA ILE A 100 9.33 0.64 4.32
C ILE A 100 9.51 -0.20 5.58
N SER A 101 9.58 0.46 6.73
CA SER A 101 9.86 -0.21 8.00
C SER A 101 8.68 -1.06 8.44
N ILE A 102 8.97 -2.27 8.91
CA ILE A 102 8.05 -3.06 9.71
C ILE A 102 8.17 -2.56 11.15
N VAL A 103 7.15 -1.84 11.61
CA VAL A 103 7.14 -1.22 12.95
C VAL A 103 6.53 -2.11 14.02
N GLY A 104 5.97 -3.25 13.63
CA GLY A 104 5.48 -4.28 14.55
C GLY A 104 4.49 -5.23 13.90
N GLY A 105 3.86 -6.05 14.73
CA GLY A 105 2.86 -7.02 14.29
C GLY A 105 2.12 -7.65 15.47
N SER A 106 1.10 -8.43 15.14
CA SER A 106 0.26 -9.16 16.09
C SER A 106 0.16 -10.65 15.70
N GLY A 107 -0.47 -11.47 16.55
CA GLY A 107 -0.61 -12.92 16.30
C GLY A 107 0.73 -13.61 16.09
N GLU A 108 0.85 -14.37 15.00
CA GLU A 108 2.09 -15.04 14.57
C GLU A 108 3.25 -14.06 14.32
N PHE A 109 2.94 -12.81 14.02
CA PHE A 109 3.92 -11.76 13.73
C PHE A 109 4.23 -10.89 14.97
N ARG A 110 3.89 -11.34 16.18
CA ARG A 110 4.22 -10.62 17.40
C ARG A 110 5.74 -10.43 17.50
N PHE A 111 6.17 -9.20 17.82
CA PHE A 111 7.58 -8.78 17.90
C PHE A 111 8.34 -8.80 16.57
N VAL A 112 7.66 -8.91 15.41
CA VAL A 112 8.32 -8.79 14.11
C VAL A 112 8.99 -7.43 13.96
N GLN A 113 10.22 -7.43 13.44
CA GLN A 113 11.00 -6.26 13.08
C GLN A 113 11.65 -6.51 11.73
N GLY A 114 11.85 -5.44 10.95
CA GLY A 114 12.51 -5.53 9.66
C GLY A 114 12.02 -4.46 8.69
N PHE A 115 12.07 -4.76 7.40
CA PHE A 115 11.60 -3.88 6.34
C PHE A 115 10.94 -4.69 5.24
N ALA A 116 10.03 -4.06 4.50
CA ALA A 116 9.50 -4.57 3.25
C ALA A 116 10.16 -3.81 2.09
N THR A 117 10.57 -4.55 1.06
CA THR A 117 11.07 -3.96 -0.18
C THR A 117 9.92 -3.84 -1.18
N LEU A 118 9.75 -2.66 -1.75
CA LEU A 118 8.69 -2.34 -2.70
C LEU A 118 9.30 -2.05 -4.08
N ARG A 119 8.61 -2.49 -5.12
CA ARG A 119 8.88 -2.16 -6.53
C ARG A 119 7.55 -1.94 -7.23
N THR A 120 7.46 -0.90 -8.05
CA THR A 120 6.27 -0.64 -8.87
C THR A 120 6.31 -1.56 -10.08
N HIS A 121 5.31 -2.44 -10.21
CA HIS A 121 5.21 -3.34 -11.36
C HIS A 121 4.57 -2.66 -12.57
N SER A 122 3.45 -1.98 -12.33
CA SER A 122 2.72 -1.14 -13.29
C SER A 122 2.16 0.08 -12.55
N LEU A 123 1.89 1.15 -13.30
CA LEU A 123 1.17 2.34 -12.85
C LEU A 123 0.24 2.71 -14.01
N GLU A 124 -1.05 2.47 -13.84
CA GLU A 124 -2.09 2.67 -14.85
C GLU A 124 -3.15 3.66 -14.35
#